data_AF-A0A7S2QZH0-F1
#
_entry.id   AF-A0A7S2QZH0-F1
#
_cell.length_a   1.000
_cell.length_b   1.000
_cell.length_c   1.000
_cell.angle_alpha   90.00
_cell.angle_beta   90.00
_cell.angle_gamma   90.00
#
_symmetry.space_group_name_H-M   'P 1'
#
loop_
_entity.id
_entity.type
_entity.pdbx_description
1 polymer ?
#
loop_
_entity_poly.entity_id
_entity_poly.type
_entity_poly.pdbx_seq_one_letter_code
_entity_poly.pdbx_strand_id
1 'polypeptide(L)'
;RQPFSASSYNKRLESFRTSTYFAKPIALSPIVCARFGWINVKNDMLQCSHPGCGAVICININPKLSETASQFLIQRYREMLATSHAEHNKCPFRNDSEKWLLTKGEMRNKLYEGFIVPPYLLSLSNEFHLFE
;
A
#
# COMPACT_ATOMS: atom_id res chain seq x y z
N ARG A 1 13.69 13.12 -15.36
CA ARG A 1 13.84 13.01 -13.88
C ARG A 1 13.73 11.55 -13.49
N GLN A 2 14.68 11.01 -12.72
CA GLN A 2 14.61 9.62 -12.27
C GLN A 2 13.55 9.45 -11.17
N PRO A 3 12.56 8.54 -11.31
CA PRO A 3 11.43 8.41 -10.38
C PRO A 3 11.83 7.90 -8.99
N PHE A 4 12.95 7.16 -8.92
CA PHE A 4 13.47 6.53 -7.69
C PHE A 4 14.59 7.33 -7.00
N SER A 5 14.95 8.51 -7.50
CA SER A 5 15.95 9.34 -6.80
C SER A 5 15.41 9.81 -5.43
N ALA A 6 16.32 10.03 -4.46
CA ALA A 6 15.96 10.55 -3.14
C ALA A 6 15.16 11.87 -3.24
N SER A 7 15.56 12.77 -4.14
CA SER A 7 14.85 14.03 -4.37
C SER A 7 13.41 13.83 -4.87
N SER A 8 13.21 12.85 -5.77
CA SER A 8 11.87 12.50 -6.27
C SER A 8 11.01 11.87 -5.19
N TYR A 9 11.60 11.06 -4.30
CA TYR A 9 10.91 10.46 -3.16
C TYR A 9 10.49 11.52 -2.13
N ASN A 10 11.41 12.41 -1.73
CA ASN A 10 11.12 13.49 -0.78
C ASN A 10 10.00 14.42 -1.28
N LYS A 11 10.01 14.77 -2.57
CA LYS A 11 8.91 15.54 -3.18
C LYS A 11 7.55 14.86 -3.06
N ARG A 12 7.51 13.52 -3.11
CA ARG A 12 6.26 12.79 -2.89
C ARG A 12 5.84 12.84 -1.44
N LEU A 13 6.76 12.66 -0.50
CA LEU A 13 6.48 12.78 0.94
C LEU A 13 5.93 14.17 1.32
N GLU A 14 6.51 15.22 0.77
CA GLU A 14 6.09 16.61 1.02
C GLU A 14 4.64 16.90 0.59
N SER A 15 4.06 16.07 -0.28
CA SER A 15 2.65 16.21 -0.67
C SER A 15 1.68 15.81 0.44
N PHE A 16 2.10 14.99 1.41
CA PHE A 16 1.24 14.50 2.48
C PHE A 16 1.18 15.51 3.62
N ARG A 17 -0.03 15.93 3.98
CA ARG A 17 -0.28 16.82 5.11
C ARG A 17 -1.25 16.17 6.08
N THR A 18 -1.10 16.49 7.37
CA THR A 18 -2.05 16.03 8.40
C THR A 18 -3.47 16.49 8.12
N SER A 19 -3.67 17.63 7.45
CA SER A 19 -4.99 18.13 7.07
C SER A 19 -5.69 17.34 5.96
N THR A 20 -4.95 16.61 5.13
CA THR A 20 -5.48 15.92 3.94
C THR A 20 -5.22 14.41 3.95
N TYR A 21 -4.41 13.91 4.89
CA TYR A 21 -4.06 12.50 5.02
C TYR A 21 -3.77 12.14 6.48
N PHE A 22 -4.83 12.17 7.31
CA PHE A 22 -4.74 11.98 8.75
C PHE A 22 -4.97 10.52 9.17
N ALA A 23 -4.42 10.15 10.33
CA ALA A 23 -4.71 8.91 11.07
C ALA A 23 -4.67 7.62 10.22
N LYS A 24 -3.80 7.55 9.22
CA LYS A 24 -3.65 6.34 8.42
C LYS A 24 -2.79 5.31 9.16
N PRO A 25 -3.14 4.02 9.09
CA PRO A 25 -2.35 2.96 9.69
C PRO A 25 -0.96 2.92 9.05
N ILE A 26 0.03 2.39 9.76
CA ILE A 26 1.44 2.35 9.30
C ILE A 26 1.58 1.72 7.91
N ALA A 27 0.71 0.76 7.62
CA ALA A 27 0.58 0.06 6.37
C ALA A 27 0.30 0.95 5.15
N LEU A 28 -0.36 2.07 5.38
CA LEU A 28 -0.78 3.07 4.41
C LEU A 28 -0.18 4.43 4.78
N SER A 29 0.95 4.44 5.49
CA SER A 29 1.61 5.69 5.87
C SER A 29 2.09 6.47 4.63
N PRO A 30 2.30 7.80 4.75
CA PRO A 30 2.92 8.61 3.69
C PRO A 30 4.22 8.02 3.14
N ILE A 31 5.04 7.43 4.01
CA ILE A 31 6.30 6.74 3.68
C ILE A 31 6.05 5.60 2.70
N VAL A 32 5.10 4.73 3.02
CA VAL A 32 4.73 3.59 2.16
C VAL A 32 4.16 4.10 0.84
N CYS A 33 3.20 5.03 0.88
CA CYS A 33 2.55 5.56 -0.31
C CYS A 33 3.56 6.24 -1.26
N ALA A 34 4.46 7.06 -0.74
CA ALA A 34 5.52 7.69 -1.53
C ALA A 34 6.50 6.66 -2.10
N ARG A 35 6.80 5.55 -1.40
CA ARG A 35 7.66 4.49 -1.94
C ARG A 35 7.05 3.83 -3.17
N PHE A 36 5.73 3.66 -3.17
CA PHE A 36 4.92 3.16 -4.29
C PHE A 36 4.60 4.23 -5.35
N GLY A 37 5.19 5.42 -5.25
CA GLY A 37 5.06 6.44 -6.30
C GLY A 37 3.82 7.31 -6.21
N TRP A 38 3.06 7.23 -5.12
CA TRP A 38 1.86 8.03 -4.90
C TRP A 38 2.17 9.39 -4.27
N ILE A 39 1.36 10.39 -4.62
CA ILE A 39 1.30 11.71 -4.00
C ILE A 39 -0.11 11.99 -3.49
N ASN A 40 -0.23 12.73 -2.40
CA ASN A 40 -1.51 13.17 -1.90
C ASN A 40 -1.96 14.44 -2.61
N VAL A 41 -3.14 14.40 -3.23
CA VAL A 41 -3.66 15.51 -4.05
C VAL A 41 -4.88 16.17 -3.42
N LYS A 42 -5.66 15.42 -2.62
CA LYS A 42 -6.85 15.87 -1.88
C LYS A 42 -7.07 14.98 -0.66
N ASN A 43 -8.09 15.26 0.15
CA ASN A 43 -8.46 14.45 1.32
C ASN A 43 -8.52 12.96 0.97
N ASP A 44 -7.58 12.19 1.52
CA ASP A 44 -7.44 10.75 1.33
C ASP A 44 -7.24 10.27 -0.12
N MET A 45 -7.13 11.19 -1.08
CA MET A 45 -6.95 10.89 -2.50
C MET A 45 -5.47 10.92 -2.85
N LEU A 46 -5.02 9.82 -3.45
CA LEU A 46 -3.67 9.65 -3.94
C LEU A 46 -3.66 9.56 -5.45
N GLN A 47 -2.69 10.20 -6.08
CA GLN A 47 -2.46 10.12 -7.52
C GLN A 47 -1.04 9.60 -7.77
N CYS A 48 -0.85 8.81 -8.82
CA CYS A 48 0.49 8.42 -9.23
C CYS A 48 1.28 9.65 -9.68
N SER A 49 2.48 9.81 -9.15
CA SER A 49 3.40 10.91 -9.50
C SER A 49 3.95 10.83 -10.93
N HIS A 50 3.84 9.67 -11.58
CA HIS A 50 4.30 9.52 -12.96
C HIS A 50 3.28 10.16 -13.92
N PRO A 51 3.68 11.17 -14.72
CA PRO A 51 2.74 11.93 -15.55
C PRO A 51 1.98 11.07 -16.57
N GLY A 52 2.63 10.02 -17.08
CA GLY A 52 1.99 9.09 -17.99
C GLY A 52 0.93 8.22 -17.31
N CYS A 53 1.04 7.94 -16.00
CA CYS A 53 0.23 6.90 -15.37
C CYS A 53 -1.24 7.30 -15.19
N GLY A 54 -1.49 8.49 -14.60
CA GLY A 54 -2.84 9.00 -14.37
C GLY A 54 -3.67 8.24 -13.32
N ALA A 55 -3.14 7.18 -12.70
CA ALA A 55 -3.86 6.39 -11.70
C ALA A 55 -4.20 7.20 -10.44
N VAL A 56 -5.39 6.97 -9.88
CA VAL A 56 -5.90 7.60 -8.67
C VAL A 56 -6.53 6.54 -7.77
N ILE A 57 -6.25 6.61 -6.46
CA ILE A 57 -6.90 5.79 -5.43
C ILE A 57 -7.39 6.69 -4.28
N CYS A 58 -8.43 6.28 -3.57
CA CYS A 58 -8.93 6.99 -2.38
C CYS A 58 -8.89 6.05 -1.17
N ILE A 59 -8.17 6.44 -0.11
CA ILE A 59 -7.95 5.62 1.08
C ILE A 59 -8.85 6.11 2.22
N ASN A 60 -10.09 5.63 2.25
CA ASN A 60 -11.04 5.95 3.29
C ASN A 60 -11.29 4.70 4.14
N ILE A 61 -10.98 4.78 5.43
CA ILE A 61 -11.26 3.73 6.41
C ILE A 61 -12.30 4.29 7.35
N ASN A 62 -13.51 3.72 7.30
CA ASN A 62 -14.59 4.15 8.17
C ASN A 62 -14.26 3.72 9.62
N PRO A 63 -14.18 4.66 10.59
CA PRO A 63 -13.82 4.34 11.97
C PRO A 63 -14.86 3.46 12.69
N LYS A 64 -16.06 3.27 12.11
CA LYS A 64 -17.10 2.39 12.65
C LYS A 64 -16.96 0.93 12.23
N LEU A 65 -15.99 0.60 11.37
CA LEU A 65 -15.74 -0.78 10.98
C LEU A 65 -15.21 -1.60 12.15
N SER A 66 -15.52 -2.89 12.17
CA SER A 66 -14.87 -3.83 13.08
C SER A 66 -13.37 -3.89 12.79
N GLU A 67 -12.59 -4.35 13.76
CA GLU A 67 -11.14 -4.52 13.59
C GLU A 67 -10.84 -5.45 12.40
N THR A 68 -11.51 -6.60 12.30
CA THR A 68 -11.33 -7.55 11.20
C THR A 68 -11.64 -6.93 9.83
N ALA A 69 -12.75 -6.21 9.71
CA ALA A 69 -13.12 -5.55 8.45
C ALA A 69 -12.11 -4.43 8.10
N SER A 70 -11.63 -3.69 9.10
CA SER A 70 -10.60 -2.67 8.92
C SER A 70 -9.29 -3.28 8.43
N GLN A 71 -8.84 -4.40 9.02
CA GLN A 71 -7.62 -5.09 8.60
C GLN A 71 -7.71 -5.61 7.17
N PHE A 72 -8.84 -6.21 6.78
CA PHE A 72 -9.07 -6.64 5.41
C PHE A 72 -9.02 -5.47 4.42
N LEU A 73 -9.68 -4.36 4.75
CA LEU A 73 -9.67 -3.16 3.91
C LEU A 73 -8.28 -2.54 3.80
N ILE A 74 -7.52 -2.48 4.90
CA ILE A 74 -6.13 -2.03 4.90
C ILE A 74 -5.30 -2.90 3.95
N GLN A 75 -5.43 -4.22 4.07
CA GLN A 75 -4.70 -5.17 3.23
C GLN A 75 -5.03 -4.96 1.74
N ARG A 76 -6.31 -4.76 1.41
CA ARG A 76 -6.75 -4.44 0.06
C ARG A 76 -6.15 -3.14 -0.46
N TYR A 77 -6.14 -2.07 0.34
CA TYR A 77 -5.50 -0.82 -0.04
C TYR A 77 -3.99 -0.96 -0.25
N ARG A 78 -3.31 -1.78 0.55
CA ARG A 78 -1.88 -2.05 0.33
C ARG A 78 -1.62 -2.70 -1.03
N GLU A 79 -2.46 -3.64 -1.44
CA GLU A 79 -2.35 -4.26 -2.77
C GLU A 79 -2.64 -3.28 -3.89
N MET A 80 -3.63 -2.39 -3.69
CA MET A 80 -3.95 -1.33 -4.66
C MET A 80 -2.79 -0.34 -4.81
N LEU A 81 -2.09 0.01 -3.73
CA LEU A 81 -0.87 0.84 -3.82
C LEU A 81 0.16 0.25 -4.78
N ALA A 82 0.23 -1.08 -4.90
CA ALA A 82 1.16 -1.72 -5.80
C ALA A 82 0.59 -1.95 -7.21
N THR A 83 -0.68 -2.32 -7.32
CA THR A 83 -1.27 -2.83 -8.58
C THR A 83 -2.04 -1.79 -9.37
N SER A 84 -2.54 -0.72 -8.74
CA SER A 84 -3.45 0.24 -9.40
C SER A 84 -2.75 1.23 -10.35
N HIS A 85 -1.48 1.02 -10.68
CA HIS A 85 -0.81 1.80 -11.74
C HIS A 85 -1.34 1.40 -13.12
N ALA A 86 -1.56 2.38 -13.99
CA ALA A 86 -2.03 2.14 -15.34
C ALA A 86 -1.02 1.29 -16.15
N GLU A 87 -1.51 0.19 -16.71
CA GLU A 87 -0.72 -0.77 -17.50
C GLU A 87 -0.17 -0.17 -18.78
N HIS A 88 -1.02 0.55 -19.51
CA HIS A 88 -0.72 1.14 -20.83
C HIS A 88 0.38 2.22 -20.79
N ASN A 89 0.78 2.69 -19.60
CA ASN A 89 1.57 3.91 -19.44
C ASN A 89 3.01 3.70 -18.97
N LYS A 90 3.57 2.48 -19.09
CA LYS A 90 4.96 2.12 -18.69
C LYS A 90 5.37 2.75 -17.36
N CYS A 91 4.45 2.75 -16.39
CA CYS A 91 4.69 3.39 -15.11
C CYS A 91 5.87 2.71 -14.41
N PRO A 92 6.94 3.44 -14.05
CA PRO A 92 8.12 2.84 -13.44
C PRO A 92 7.79 2.17 -12.10
N PHE A 93 6.78 2.67 -11.40
CA PHE A 93 6.34 2.12 -10.12
C PHE A 93 5.61 0.79 -10.25
N ARG A 94 4.98 0.47 -11.39
CA ARG A 94 4.23 -0.79 -11.58
C ARG A 94 5.10 -2.04 -11.41
N ASN A 95 6.28 -2.04 -12.03
CA ASN A 95 7.18 -3.20 -11.97
C ASN A 95 7.97 -3.25 -10.66
N ASP A 96 8.23 -2.09 -10.04
CA ASP A 96 8.92 -2.02 -8.74
C ASP A 96 7.99 -2.43 -7.60
N SER A 97 6.72 -2.10 -7.69
CA SER A 97 5.70 -2.43 -6.71
C SER A 97 5.26 -3.90 -6.76
N GLU A 98 5.29 -4.53 -7.93
CA GLU A 98 5.01 -5.96 -8.09
C GLU A 98 6.03 -6.83 -7.34
N LYS A 99 7.30 -6.41 -7.29
CA LYS A 99 8.34 -7.08 -6.49
C LYS A 99 8.00 -7.13 -4.99
N TRP A 100 7.32 -6.10 -4.47
CA TRP A 100 6.85 -6.09 -3.09
C TRP A 100 5.73 -7.11 -2.82
N LEU A 101 4.92 -7.44 -3.82
CA LEU A 101 3.90 -8.48 -3.73
C LEU A 101 4.52 -9.88 -3.88
N LEU A 102 5.54 -10.04 -4.73
CA LEU A 102 6.27 -11.30 -4.87
C LEU A 102 7.05 -11.65 -3.59
N THR A 103 7.63 -10.65 -2.90
CA THR A 103 8.18 -10.88 -1.56
C THR A 103 7.12 -11.33 -0.56
N LYS A 104 5.81 -11.09 -0.74
CA LYS A 104 4.78 -11.72 0.11
C LYS A 104 4.61 -13.21 -0.19
N GLY A 105 4.79 -13.67 -1.43
CA GLY A 105 4.76 -15.11 -1.76
C GLY A 105 5.98 -15.85 -1.19
N GLU A 106 7.16 -15.24 -1.27
CA GLU A 106 8.40 -15.77 -0.71
C GLU A 106 8.55 -15.54 0.81
N MET A 107 7.91 -14.52 1.38
CA MET A 107 7.78 -14.36 2.84
C MET A 107 6.66 -15.22 3.41
N ARG A 108 5.61 -15.58 2.66
CA ARG A 108 4.74 -16.72 3.00
C ARG A 108 5.66 -17.93 3.21
N ASN A 109 6.38 -18.32 2.15
CA ASN A 109 7.66 -19.06 2.08
C ASN A 109 8.56 -19.17 3.35
N LYS A 110 8.74 -18.07 4.08
CA LYS A 110 9.82 -17.92 5.08
C LYS A 110 9.34 -17.54 6.48
N LEU A 111 8.10 -17.11 6.64
CA LEU A 111 7.53 -16.74 7.94
C LEU A 111 7.17 -17.97 8.81
N TYR A 112 7.28 -19.19 8.27
CA TYR A 112 7.16 -20.44 9.04
C TYR A 112 8.49 -21.01 9.54
N GLU A 113 9.63 -20.45 9.16
CA GLU A 113 10.95 -21.06 9.41
C GLU A 113 11.86 -20.21 10.34
N GLY A 114 11.31 -19.33 11.18
CA GLY A 114 12.06 -18.90 12.38
C GLY A 114 12.12 -17.41 12.75
N PHE A 115 11.09 -16.61 12.47
CA PHE A 115 10.94 -15.32 13.15
C PHE A 115 9.58 -15.23 13.82
N ILE A 116 9.58 -14.85 15.11
CA ILE A 116 8.39 -14.69 15.96
C ILE A 116 7.36 -13.85 15.21
N VAL A 117 6.28 -14.52 14.80
CA VAL A 117 5.14 -13.91 14.11
C VAL A 117 4.43 -13.01 15.14
N PRO A 118 4.29 -11.69 14.89
CA PRO A 118 3.47 -10.85 15.75
C PRO A 118 2.06 -11.44 15.87
N PRO A 119 1.45 -11.51 17.07
CA PRO A 119 0.20 -12.25 17.30
C PRO A 119 -0.96 -11.90 16.36
N TYR A 120 -0.97 -10.68 15.81
CA TYR A 120 -2.01 -10.22 14.88
C TYR A 120 -1.91 -10.81 13.46
N LEU A 121 -0.81 -11.48 13.09
CA LEU A 121 -0.69 -12.23 11.83
C LEU A 121 -1.14 -13.69 11.97
N LEU A 122 -1.32 -14.20 13.19
CA LEU A 122 -1.87 -15.54 13.46
C LEU A 122 -3.41 -15.55 13.39
N SER A 123 -4.08 -14.41 13.52
CA SER A 123 -5.54 -14.34 13.40
C SER A 123 -6.04 -14.40 11.96
N LEU A 124 -5.16 -14.32 10.96
CA LEU A 124 -5.51 -14.45 9.54
C LEU A 124 -5.30 -15.86 8.99
N SER A 125 -4.74 -16.79 9.77
CA SER A 125 -4.53 -18.19 9.33
C SER A 125 -5.64 -19.15 9.73
N ASN A 126 -6.64 -18.72 10.52
CA ASN A 126 -7.66 -19.61 11.09
C ASN A 126 -9.06 -19.52 10.45
N GLU A 127 -9.28 -18.75 9.39
CA GLU A 127 -10.62 -18.64 8.75
C GLU A 127 -10.72 -19.22 7.32
N PHE A 128 -9.80 -20.09 6.88
CA PHE A 128 -9.88 -20.71 5.54
C PHE A 128 -9.95 -22.24 5.53
N HIS A 129 -10.48 -22.84 6.60
CA HIS A 129 -11.05 -24.18 6.55
C HIS A 129 -12.42 -24.13 7.17
N LEU A 130 -13.44 -23.82 6.35
CA LEU A 130 -14.85 -24.21 6.51
C LEU A 130 -15.61 -23.55 5.37
N PHE A 131 -15.62 -24.20 4.21
CA PHE A 131 -16.78 -24.41 3.34
C PHE A 131 -16.33 -25.46 2.31
N GLU A 132 -17.14 -26.51 2.18
CA GLU A 132 -16.89 -27.86 1.66
C GLU A 132 -16.10 -27.97 0.34
#